data_AF-A0A3M2ZB71-F1
#
_entry.id   AF-A0A3M2ZB71-F1
#
_cell.length_a   1.000
_cell.length_b   1.000
_cell.length_c   1.000
_cell.angle_alpha   90.00
_cell.angle_beta   90.00
_cell.angle_gamma   90.00
#
_symmetry.space_group_name_H-M   'P 1'
#
loop_
_entity.id
_entity.type
_entity.pdbx_description
1 polymer ?
#
loop_
_entity_poly.entity_id
_entity_poly.type
_entity_poly.pdbx_seq_one_letter_code
_entity_poly.pdbx_strand_id
1 'polypeptide(L)'
;MSEGTFQTSRLTSLTGLLLPLSDRHLLLPNVAVAELIDYQDSSAGPDAPEWYLGVISWRELSLPLLSFEAACGGRTRVGGRARIVVLK
;
A
#
# COMPACT_ATOMS: atom_id res chain seq x y z
N MET A 1 45.45 8.82 -1.04
CA MET A 1 44.22 8.66 -0.26
C MET A 1 43.07 9.01 -1.19
N SER A 2 42.25 8.03 -1.54
CA SER A 2 41.24 8.13 -2.59
C SER A 2 39.98 8.79 -2.04
N GLU A 3 39.73 10.05 -2.38
CA GLU A 3 38.42 10.67 -2.16
C GLU A 3 37.46 10.14 -3.22
N GLY A 4 36.59 9.22 -2.82
CA GLY A 4 35.45 8.79 -3.62
C GLY A 4 34.44 9.92 -3.69
N THR A 5 34.41 10.63 -4.82
CA THR A 5 33.36 11.60 -5.13
C THR A 5 32.01 10.89 -5.18
N PHE A 6 31.23 10.99 -4.10
CA PHE A 6 29.82 10.63 -4.12
C PHE A 6 29.08 11.65 -5.00
N GLN A 7 28.95 11.35 -6.29
CA GLN A 7 28.11 12.14 -7.19
C GLN A 7 26.66 12.04 -6.72
N THR A 8 26.19 13.08 -6.03
CA THR A 8 24.76 13.30 -5.81
C THR A 8 24.14 13.60 -7.17
N SER A 9 23.48 12.61 -7.78
CA SER A 9 22.64 12.85 -8.94
C SER A 9 21.48 13.75 -8.51
N ARG A 10 21.35 14.92 -9.14
CA ARG A 10 20.14 15.74 -8.98
C ARG A 10 19.00 14.99 -9.67
N LEU A 11 18.19 14.29 -8.90
CA LEU A 11 16.91 13.77 -9.38
C LEU A 11 16.00 14.97 -9.68
N THR A 12 15.70 15.19 -10.97
CA THR A 12 14.82 16.29 -11.43
C THR A 12 13.37 15.85 -11.59
N SER A 13 13.11 14.55 -11.68
CA SER A 13 11.76 13.97 -11.72
C SER A 13 11.73 12.59 -11.05
N LEU A 14 10.60 12.26 -10.42
CA LEU A 14 10.34 10.98 -9.78
C LEU A 14 9.02 10.43 -10.28
N THR A 15 9.04 9.24 -10.90
CA THR A 15 7.82 8.54 -11.31
C THR A 15 7.28 7.72 -10.13
N GLY A 16 6.00 7.89 -9.83
CA GLY A 16 5.31 7.12 -8.81
C GLY A 16 3.88 6.79 -9.23
N LEU A 17 3.27 5.90 -8.46
CA LEU A 17 1.89 5.50 -8.59
C LEU A 17 1.04 6.33 -7.64
N LEU A 18 0.03 7.02 -8.16
CA LEU A 18 -0.92 7.76 -7.34
C LEU A 18 -2.19 6.91 -7.15
N LEU A 19 -2.43 6.47 -5.91
CA LEU A 19 -3.60 5.68 -5.54
C LEU A 19 -4.66 6.58 -4.91
N PRO A 20 -5.88 6.63 -5.45
CA PRO A 20 -6.99 7.31 -4.80
C PRO A 20 -7.48 6.48 -3.61
N LEU A 21 -7.50 7.10 -2.44
CA LEU A 21 -8.16 6.61 -1.24
C LEU A 21 -9.46 7.40 -1.02
N SER A 22 -10.20 7.04 0.03
CA SER A 22 -11.49 7.68 0.33
C SER A 22 -11.37 9.16 0.69
N ASP A 23 -10.27 9.55 1.34
CA ASP A 23 -10.07 10.90 1.89
C ASP A 23 -8.79 11.60 1.39
N ARG A 24 -7.88 10.89 0.73
CA ARG A 24 -6.61 11.41 0.22
C ARG A 24 -6.10 10.62 -0.99
N HIS A 25 -5.00 11.06 -1.57
CA HIS A 25 -4.25 10.25 -2.54
C HIS A 25 -2.93 9.78 -1.90
N LEU A 26 -2.56 8.52 -2.15
CA LEU A 26 -1.31 7.94 -1.70
C LEU A 26 -0.34 7.86 -2.88
N LEU A 27 0.78 8.56 -2.79
CA LEU A 27 1.87 8.45 -3.76
C LEU A 27 2.83 7.34 -3.32
N LEU A 28 3.00 6.33 -4.17
CA LEU A 28 3.91 5.21 -3.93
C LEU A 28 5.03 5.17 -4.98
N PRO A 29 6.24 4.74 -4.63
CA PRO A 29 7.23 4.34 -5.62
C PRO A 29 6.70 3.17 -6.43
N ASN A 30 6.82 3.22 -7.76
CA ASN A 30 6.38 2.13 -8.63
C ASN A 30 7.03 0.78 -8.25
N VAL A 31 8.27 0.81 -7.79
CA VAL A 31 9.04 -0.38 -7.40
C VAL A 31 8.52 -1.06 -6.13
N ALA A 32 7.86 -0.30 -5.24
CA ALA A 32 7.30 -0.82 -4.00
C ALA A 32 6.04 -1.67 -4.25
N VAL A 33 5.35 -1.43 -5.36
CA VAL A 33 4.14 -2.17 -5.72
C VAL A 33 4.53 -3.50 -6.36
N ALA A 34 3.98 -4.59 -5.83
CA ALA A 34 4.11 -5.92 -6.42
C ALA A 34 2.99 -6.18 -7.42
N GLU A 35 1.74 -5.91 -7.05
CA GLU A 35 0.58 -6.22 -7.86
C GLU A 35 -0.65 -5.40 -7.43
N LEU A 36 -1.54 -5.10 -8.38
CA LEU A 36 -2.88 -4.57 -8.13
C LEU A 36 -3.87 -5.68 -8.42
N ILE A 37 -4.58 -6.14 -7.38
CA ILE A 37 -5.50 -7.27 -7.47
C ILE A 37 -6.94 -6.82 -7.17
N ASP A 38 -7.89 -7.65 -7.57
CA ASP A 38 -9.29 -7.47 -7.19
C ASP A 38 -9.44 -7.49 -5.67
N TYR A 39 -10.41 -6.74 -5.16
CA TYR A 39 -10.72 -6.79 -3.74
C TYR A 39 -11.17 -8.19 -3.35
N GLN A 40 -10.60 -8.71 -2.26
CA GLN A 40 -10.95 -9.99 -1.66
C GLN A 40 -11.57 -9.69 -0.31
N ASP A 41 -12.74 -10.27 -0.05
CA ASP A 41 -13.37 -10.15 1.26
C ASP A 41 -12.53 -10.88 2.31
N SER A 42 -12.12 -10.15 3.33
CA SER A 42 -11.50 -10.70 4.54
C SER A 42 -12.14 -10.05 5.76
N SER A 43 -12.20 -10.78 6.86
CA SER A 43 -12.67 -10.25 8.14
C SER A 43 -11.56 -10.42 9.17
N ALA A 44 -11.25 -9.33 9.85
CA ALA A 44 -10.47 -9.39 11.07
C ALA A 44 -11.32 -9.94 12.23
N GLY A 45 -10.64 -10.44 13.27
CA GLY A 45 -11.29 -10.87 14.51
C GLY A 45 -11.87 -9.70 15.31
N PRO A 46 -12.75 -9.97 16.29
CA PRO A 46 -13.46 -8.93 17.04
C PRO A 46 -12.54 -8.00 17.87
N ASP A 47 -11.37 -8.47 18.29
CA ASP A 47 -10.41 -7.69 19.08
C ASP A 47 -9.29 -7.06 18.22
N ALA A 48 -9.43 -7.12 16.89
CA ALA A 48 -8.44 -6.55 15.99
C ALA A 48 -8.54 -5.01 15.90
N PRO A 49 -7.42 -4.32 15.69
CA PRO A 49 -7.46 -2.89 15.44
C PRO A 49 -8.16 -2.58 14.11
N GLU A 50 -8.85 -1.43 14.03
CA GLU A 50 -9.66 -1.04 12.86
C GLU A 50 -8.88 -0.98 11.54
N TRP A 51 -7.56 -0.78 11.60
CA TRP A 51 -6.70 -0.77 10.42
C TRP A 51 -6.40 -2.16 9.87
N TYR A 52 -6.62 -3.22 10.63
CA TYR A 52 -6.43 -4.60 10.19
C TYR A 52 -7.74 -5.15 9.65
N LEU A 53 -7.76 -5.51 8.38
CA LEU A 53 -8.97 -6.01 7.69
C LEU A 53 -9.00 -7.54 7.57
N GLY A 54 -7.96 -8.22 8.06
CA GLY A 54 -7.85 -9.68 8.04
C GLY A 54 -6.69 -10.16 7.18
N VAL A 55 -6.84 -11.34 6.58
CA VAL A 55 -5.82 -11.98 5.75
C VAL A 55 -6.41 -12.28 4.38
N ILE A 56 -5.62 -12.05 3.33
CA ILE A 56 -5.95 -12.41 1.95
C ILE A 56 -4.96 -13.42 1.40
N SER A 57 -5.37 -14.11 0.34
CA SER A 57 -4.51 -15.03 -0.39
C SER A 57 -3.92 -14.33 -1.62
N TRP A 58 -2.60 -14.38 -1.77
CA TRP A 58 -1.90 -13.88 -2.95
C TRP A 58 -0.72 -14.79 -3.30
N ARG A 59 -0.75 -15.41 -4.49
CA ARG A 59 0.33 -16.31 -4.98
C ARG A 59 0.79 -17.33 -3.95
N GLU A 60 -0.16 -18.07 -3.35
CA GLU A 60 0.09 -19.08 -2.31
C GLU A 60 0.60 -18.53 -0.97
N LEU A 61 0.70 -17.20 -0.83
CA LEU A 61 1.02 -16.52 0.42
C LEU A 61 -0.24 -15.99 1.09
N SER A 62 -0.26 -16.07 2.42
CA SER A 62 -1.25 -15.40 3.27
C SER A 62 -0.70 -14.05 3.68
N LEU A 63 -1.29 -12.96 3.17
CA LEU A 63 -0.84 -11.60 3.45
C LEU A 63 -1.84 -10.86 4.35
N PRO A 64 -1.38 -10.08 5.34
CA PRO A 64 -2.26 -9.22 6.10
C PRO A 64 -2.83 -8.11 5.22
N LEU A 65 -4.16 -7.98 5.19
CA LEU A 65 -4.83 -6.86 4.56
C LEU A 65 -5.02 -5.75 5.59
N LEU A 66 -4.65 -4.54 5.22
CA LEU A 66 -4.78 -3.36 6.08
C LEU A 66 -5.42 -2.19 5.32
N SER A 67 -6.21 -1.38 6.03
CA SER A 67 -6.63 -0.07 5.53
C SER A 67 -5.60 0.98 5.93
N PHE A 68 -5.00 1.58 4.91
CA PHE A 68 -4.11 2.72 5.12
C PHE A 68 -4.87 3.93 5.67
N GLU A 69 -6.12 4.16 5.25
CA GLU A 69 -6.93 5.26 5.78
C GLU A 69 -7.12 5.11 7.29
N ALA A 70 -7.55 3.94 7.76
CA ALA A 70 -7.75 3.68 9.18
C ALA A 70 -6.44 3.68 9.98
N ALA A 71 -5.33 3.19 9.40
CA ALA A 71 -4.01 3.27 10.03
C ALA A 71 -3.57 4.72 10.30
N CYS A 72 -4.00 5.66 9.45
CA CYS A 72 -3.76 7.09 9.62
C CYS A 72 -4.86 7.81 10.43
N GLY A 73 -5.75 7.09 11.11
CA GLY A 73 -6.84 7.67 11.92
C GLY A 73 -8.09 8.07 11.12
N GLY A 74 -8.15 7.71 9.83
CA GLY A 74 -9.33 7.84 8.99
C GLY A 74 -10.30 6.66 9.16
N ARG A 75 -11.19 6.46 8.18
CA ARG A 75 -12.11 5.32 8.14
C ARG A 75 -11.94 4.55 6.84
N THR A 76 -11.95 3.23 6.93
CA THR A 76 -11.98 2.34 5.77
C THR A 76 -13.32 2.48 5.04
N ARG A 77 -13.29 2.72 3.73
CA ARG A 77 -14.50 2.61 2.87
C ARG A 77 -14.16 1.75 1.67
N VAL A 78 -14.75 0.55 1.62
CA VAL A 78 -14.61 -0.36 0.49
C VAL A 78 -15.79 -0.11 -0.45
N GLY A 79 -15.52 0.51 -1.60
CA GLY A 79 -16.51 0.69 -2.66
C GLY A 79 -16.53 -0.48 -3.65
N GLY A 80 -17.54 -0.57 -4.50
CA GLY A 80 -17.69 -1.68 -5.47
C GLY A 80 -16.61 -1.77 -6.57
N ARG A 81 -15.67 -0.82 -6.62
CA ARG A 81 -14.50 -0.84 -7.53
C ARG A 81 -13.18 -0.85 -6.75
N ALA A 82 -13.22 -1.25 -5.47
CA ALA A 82 -12.02 -1.36 -4.65
C ALA A 82 -11.03 -2.34 -5.28
N ARG A 83 -9.75 -2.00 -5.14
CA ARG A 83 -8.61 -2.84 -5.52
C ARG A 83 -7.69 -2.94 -4.32
N ILE A 84 -7.00 -4.06 -4.19
CA ILE A 84 -5.96 -4.23 -3.18
C ILE A 84 -4.62 -4.01 -3.87
N VAL A 85 -3.75 -3.25 -3.21
CA VAL A 85 -2.36 -3.07 -3.65
C VAL A 85 -1.48 -3.95 -2.78
N VAL A 86 -0.79 -4.89 -3.41
CA VAL A 86 0.24 -5.70 -2.75
C VAL A 86 1.56 -4.94 -2.82
N LEU A 87 2.21 -4.77 -1.67
CA LEU A 87 3.52 -4.13 -1.54
C LEU A 87 4.61 -5.20 -1.34
N LYS A 88 5.83 -4.92 -1.82
CA LYS A 88 7.02 -5.77 -1.61
C LYS A 88 7.64 -5.59 -0.23
#